data_AF-A0A9W9ZQJ9-F1
#
_entry.id   AF-A0A9W9ZQJ9-F1
#
_cell.length_a   1.000
_cell.length_b   1.000
_cell.length_c   1.000
_cell.angle_alpha   90.00
_cell.angle_beta   90.00
_cell.angle_gamma   90.00
#
_symmetry.space_group_name_H-M   'P 1'
#
loop_
_entity.id
_entity.type
_entity.pdbx_description
1 polymer ?
#
loop_
_entity_poly.entity_id
_entity_poly.type
_entity_poly.pdbx_seq_one_letter_code
_entity_poly.pdbx_strand_id
1 'polypeptide(L)'
;MKRENQKNIVQYCGISDQGVVTGAPAVPDSCLPLGMAPDQNETKLVPVQPGRDLKHCVLALSAAESLEEDLVTTNTVGFVVVNDVDLDRQMMVVLSPAPRPLPRKFFLLSDVKFMDFK
;
A
#
# COMPACT_ATOMS: atom_id res chain seq x y z
N MET A 1 -20.77 5.84 19.93
CA MET A 1 -20.98 5.00 18.73
C MET A 1 -19.65 4.32 18.40
N LYS A 2 -19.43 3.07 18.84
CA LYS A 2 -18.21 2.32 18.52
C LYS A 2 -18.31 1.91 17.04
N ARG A 3 -17.43 2.40 16.17
CA ARG A 3 -17.30 1.86 14.81
C ARG A 3 -16.58 0.52 14.93
N GLU A 4 -17.30 -0.56 14.73
CA GLU A 4 -16.71 -1.90 14.73
C GLU A 4 -15.97 -2.11 13.41
N ASN A 5 -14.73 -2.59 13.47
CA ASN A 5 -13.92 -2.86 12.28
C ASN A 5 -14.52 -4.03 11.50
N GLN A 6 -14.75 -3.84 10.20
CA GLN A 6 -15.37 -4.84 9.34
C GLN A 6 -14.31 -5.52 8.46
N LYS A 7 -14.51 -6.82 8.20
CA LYS A 7 -13.67 -7.60 7.28
C LYS A 7 -14.14 -7.41 5.86
N ASN A 8 -13.32 -6.78 5.04
CA ASN A 8 -13.59 -6.52 3.63
C ASN A 8 -12.59 -7.31 2.75
N ILE A 9 -13.08 -8.21 1.91
CA ILE A 9 -12.28 -8.82 0.80
C ILE A 9 -12.11 -7.80 -0.35
N VAL A 10 -10.90 -7.65 -0.87
CA VAL A 10 -10.55 -6.79 -2.01
C VAL A 10 -9.83 -7.65 -3.04
N GLN A 11 -10.30 -7.65 -4.30
CA GLN A 11 -9.69 -8.42 -5.38
C GLN A 11 -8.49 -7.68 -5.99
N TYR A 12 -7.38 -8.39 -6.23
CA TYR A 12 -6.15 -7.85 -6.84
C TYR A 12 -6.27 -7.59 -8.35
N CYS A 13 -7.27 -8.16 -9.03
CA CYS A 13 -7.40 -8.08 -10.48
C CYS A 13 -7.76 -6.68 -11.04
N GLY A 14 -7.68 -5.63 -10.20
CA GLY A 14 -7.59 -4.22 -10.60
C GLY A 14 -6.49 -3.43 -9.88
N ILE A 15 -5.63 -4.11 -9.12
CA ILE A 15 -4.49 -3.57 -8.36
C ILE A 15 -3.18 -3.85 -9.12
N SER A 16 -3.15 -4.78 -10.08
CA SER A 16 -1.95 -5.08 -10.88
C SER A 16 -1.44 -3.90 -11.71
N ASP A 17 -2.32 -2.97 -12.08
CA ASP A 17 -1.95 -1.74 -12.81
C ASP A 17 -1.95 -0.49 -11.91
N GLN A 18 -2.44 -0.59 -10.67
CA GLN A 18 -2.64 0.51 -9.72
C GLN A 18 -2.01 0.20 -8.34
N GLY A 19 -0.87 -0.50 -8.39
CA GLY A 19 -0.25 -1.26 -7.31
C GLY A 19 -0.20 -0.57 -5.95
N VAL A 20 -0.14 -1.39 -4.90
CA VAL A 20 0.38 -0.94 -3.61
C VAL A 20 1.72 -0.27 -3.88
N VAL A 21 1.90 0.98 -3.49
CA VAL A 21 3.12 1.73 -3.84
C VAL A 21 3.98 1.93 -2.60
N THR A 22 5.28 1.82 -2.76
CA THR A 22 6.26 2.21 -1.75
C THR A 22 7.26 3.22 -2.32
N GLY A 23 7.93 3.97 -1.45
CA GLY A 23 9.08 4.79 -1.85
C GLY A 23 10.27 3.91 -2.24
N ALA A 24 11.13 4.38 -3.13
CA ALA A 24 12.33 3.64 -3.49
C ALA A 24 13.26 3.56 -2.26
N PRO A 25 13.90 2.39 -2.02
CA PRO A 25 14.82 2.25 -0.91
C PRO A 25 16.02 3.18 -1.10
N ALA A 26 16.56 3.68 0.01
CA ALA A 26 17.79 4.47 -0.01
C ALA A 26 18.93 3.65 -0.63
N VAL A 27 19.63 4.25 -1.60
CA VAL A 27 20.78 3.62 -2.27
C VAL A 27 22.02 3.85 -1.40
N PRO A 28 22.71 2.79 -0.92
CA PRO A 28 23.92 2.96 -0.14
C PRO A 28 25.09 3.45 -1.02
N ASP A 29 26.03 4.20 -0.43
CA ASP A 29 27.19 4.77 -1.13
C ASP A 29 28.06 3.72 -1.85
N SER A 30 28.11 2.50 -1.32
CA SER A 30 28.84 1.37 -1.93
C SER A 30 28.29 0.96 -3.29
N CYS A 31 27.04 1.32 -3.59
CA CYS A 31 26.37 1.03 -4.86
C CYS A 31 26.45 2.20 -5.85
N LEU A 32 27.07 3.33 -5.47
CA LEU A 32 27.27 4.48 -6.35
C LEU A 32 28.58 4.35 -7.13
N PRO A 33 28.60 4.64 -8.45
CA PRO A 33 29.84 4.77 -9.21
C PRO A 33 30.76 5.84 -8.60
N LEU A 34 32.08 5.63 -8.75
CA LEU A 34 33.09 6.63 -8.36
C LEU A 34 32.75 8.00 -8.96
N GLY A 35 32.49 8.98 -8.08
CA GLY A 35 32.18 10.36 -8.46
C GLY A 35 30.70 10.70 -8.62
N MET A 36 29.78 9.76 -8.37
CA MET A 36 28.33 10.02 -8.39
C MET A 36 27.81 10.36 -6.99
N ALA A 37 27.05 11.43 -6.86
CA ALA A 37 26.32 11.76 -5.64
C ALA A 37 24.99 10.99 -5.60
N PRO A 38 24.44 10.67 -4.41
CA PRO A 38 23.14 10.00 -4.31
C PRO A 38 22.04 10.87 -4.94
N ASP A 39 21.35 10.33 -5.95
CA ASP A 39 20.14 10.93 -6.50
C ASP A 39 19.02 10.90 -5.45
N GLN A 40 18.21 11.97 -5.38
CA GLN A 40 17.02 12.07 -4.52
C GLN A 40 15.87 11.20 -5.04
N ASN A 41 16.04 9.87 -5.00
CA ASN A 41 15.05 8.91 -5.48
C ASN A 41 14.09 8.43 -4.38
N GLU A 42 14.21 8.90 -3.14
CA GLU A 42 13.44 8.40 -1.99
C GLU A 42 11.92 8.54 -2.16
N THR A 43 11.46 9.56 -2.89
CA THR A 43 10.03 9.79 -3.19
C THR A 43 9.56 9.07 -4.45
N LYS A 44 10.44 8.34 -5.14
CA LYS A 44 10.06 7.61 -6.34
C LYS A 44 9.17 6.43 -5.96
N LEU A 45 7.94 6.51 -6.44
CA LEU A 45 6.93 5.47 -6.30
C LEU A 45 7.31 4.20 -7.08
N VAL A 46 7.29 3.05 -6.40
CA VAL A 46 7.53 1.74 -6.97
C VAL A 46 6.31 0.83 -6.78
N PRO A 47 5.77 0.22 -7.84
CA PRO A 47 4.67 -0.73 -7.70
C PRO A 47 5.14 -1.98 -6.95
N VAL A 48 4.37 -2.37 -5.93
CA VAL A 48 4.59 -3.57 -5.13
C VAL A 48 3.70 -4.68 -5.69
N GLN A 49 4.33 -5.81 -6.04
CA GLN A 49 3.60 -7.01 -6.41
C GLN A 49 2.93 -7.60 -5.15
N PRO A 50 1.61 -7.85 -5.16
CA PRO A 50 0.94 -8.43 -4.00
C PRO A 50 1.55 -9.79 -3.61
N GLY A 51 2.08 -9.86 -2.38
CA GLY A 51 2.68 -11.06 -1.82
C GLY A 51 2.20 -11.35 -0.40
N ARG A 52 2.60 -12.52 0.14
CA ARG A 52 2.26 -12.93 1.52
C ARG A 52 2.88 -12.01 2.57
N ASP A 53 3.93 -11.29 2.21
CA ASP A 53 4.62 -10.27 3.00
C ASP A 53 3.75 -9.05 3.33
N LEU A 54 2.73 -8.78 2.52
CA LEU A 54 1.73 -7.75 2.78
C LEU A 54 0.82 -8.08 3.97
N LYS A 55 0.80 -9.33 4.43
CA LYS A 55 -0.02 -9.71 5.59
C LYS A 55 0.41 -8.91 6.82
N HIS A 56 -0.60 -8.40 7.51
CA HIS A 56 -0.50 -7.51 8.67
C HIS A 56 0.02 -6.10 8.36
N CYS A 57 0.34 -5.76 7.11
CA CYS A 57 0.74 -4.39 6.77
C CYS A 57 -0.46 -3.45 6.84
N VAL A 58 -0.19 -2.24 7.33
CA VAL A 58 -1.12 -1.11 7.24
C VAL A 58 -0.95 -0.47 5.86
N LEU A 59 -2.05 -0.30 5.14
CA LEU A 59 -2.10 0.38 3.85
C LEU A 59 -2.84 1.70 4.00
N ALA A 60 -2.27 2.79 3.50
CA ALA A 60 -2.96 4.05 3.39
C ALA A 60 -3.73 4.11 2.07
N LEU A 61 -4.99 4.55 2.12
CA LEU A 61 -5.83 4.70 0.94
C LEU A 61 -5.71 6.13 0.43
N SER A 62 -5.03 6.34 -0.69
CA SER A 62 -4.86 7.67 -1.28
C SER A 62 -6.18 8.22 -1.83
N ALA A 63 -6.37 9.53 -1.75
CA ALA A 63 -7.53 10.25 -2.29
C ALA A 63 -7.44 10.50 -3.80
N ALA A 64 -6.31 10.18 -4.43
CA ALA A 64 -6.08 10.37 -5.85
C ALA A 64 -7.11 9.63 -6.71
N GLU A 65 -7.38 10.17 -7.88
CA GLU A 65 -8.33 9.62 -8.85
C GLU A 65 -7.62 8.97 -10.03
N SER A 66 -6.35 9.31 -10.25
CA SER A 66 -5.49 8.73 -11.28
C SER A 66 -4.03 8.55 -10.81
N LEU A 67 -3.24 7.78 -11.58
CA LEU A 67 -1.78 7.65 -11.38
C LEU A 67 -0.98 8.84 -11.93
N GLU A 68 -1.64 9.76 -12.64
CA GLU A 68 -1.01 11.00 -13.12
C GLU A 68 -0.85 12.02 -11.98
N GLU A 69 -1.64 11.86 -10.92
CA GLU A 69 -1.53 12.65 -9.70
C GLU A 69 -0.34 12.20 -8.85
N ASP A 70 0.23 13.14 -8.10
CA ASP A 70 1.30 12.85 -7.16
C ASP A 70 0.76 12.15 -5.92
N LEU A 71 0.86 10.82 -5.88
CA LEU A 71 0.40 10.02 -4.73
C LEU A 71 1.21 10.29 -3.45
N VAL A 72 2.42 10.87 -3.55
CA VAL A 72 3.26 11.19 -2.38
C VAL A 72 2.66 12.37 -1.61
N THR A 73 2.14 13.37 -2.32
CA THR A 73 1.60 14.59 -1.72
C THR A 73 0.08 14.57 -1.58
N THR A 74 -0.61 13.67 -2.29
CA THR A 74 -2.05 13.51 -2.19
C THR A 74 -2.48 12.98 -0.82
N ASN A 75 -3.50 13.61 -0.25
CA ASN A 75 -4.07 13.20 1.04
C ASN A 75 -4.60 11.76 1.03
N THR A 76 -4.66 11.16 2.21
CA THR A 76 -5.23 9.82 2.41
C THR A 76 -6.67 9.91 2.91
N VAL A 77 -7.57 9.08 2.37
CA VAL A 77 -8.97 8.94 2.82
C VAL A 77 -9.07 8.13 4.11
N GLY A 78 -8.11 7.24 4.36
CA GLY A 78 -8.05 6.43 5.56
C GLY A 78 -7.03 5.31 5.45
N PHE A 79 -7.13 4.35 6.37
CA PHE A 79 -6.21 3.22 6.48
C PHE A 79 -6.96 1.91 6.56
N VAL A 80 -6.36 0.86 6.01
CA VAL A 80 -6.82 -0.52 6.14
C VAL A 80 -5.66 -1.41 6.59
N VAL A 81 -5.97 -2.53 7.24
CA VAL A 81 -4.95 -3.54 7.59
C VAL A 81 -5.16 -4.78 6.76
N VAL A 82 -4.12 -5.29 6.12
CA VAL A 82 -4.19 -6.59 5.43
C VAL A 82 -4.25 -7.71 6.47
N ASN A 83 -5.40 -8.38 6.57
CA ASN A 83 -5.59 -9.54 7.43
C ASN A 83 -5.10 -10.83 6.78
N ASP A 84 -5.32 -10.99 5.47
CA ASP A 84 -4.88 -12.19 4.74
C ASP A 84 -4.68 -11.92 3.25
N VAL A 85 -3.89 -12.79 2.60
CA VAL A 85 -3.50 -12.69 1.18
C VAL A 85 -3.72 -14.05 0.53
N ASP A 86 -4.65 -14.12 -0.43
CA ASP A 86 -4.94 -15.28 -1.25
C ASP A 86 -4.37 -15.06 -2.66
N LEU A 87 -3.21 -15.66 -2.92
CA LEU A 87 -2.51 -15.52 -4.20
C LEU A 87 -3.21 -16.29 -5.34
N ASP A 88 -3.86 -17.41 -5.04
CA ASP A 88 -4.51 -18.26 -6.03
C ASP A 88 -5.76 -17.57 -6.60
N ARG A 89 -6.55 -16.96 -5.71
CA ARG A 89 -7.73 -16.19 -6.11
C ARG A 89 -7.42 -14.76 -6.49
N GLN A 90 -6.18 -14.35 -6.30
CA GLN A 90 -5.74 -12.98 -6.42
C GLN A 90 -6.63 -12.02 -5.61
N MET A 91 -6.76 -12.23 -4.29
CA MET A 91 -7.51 -11.34 -3.38
C MET A 91 -6.83 -11.16 -2.01
N MET A 92 -6.99 -10.00 -1.39
CA MET A 92 -6.66 -9.79 0.03
C MET A 92 -7.91 -9.61 0.88
N VAL A 93 -7.85 -10.04 2.13
CA VAL A 93 -8.83 -9.68 3.16
C VAL A 93 -8.25 -8.54 3.96
N VAL A 94 -8.95 -7.42 4.06
CA VAL A 94 -8.55 -6.25 4.84
C VAL A 94 -9.53 -5.95 5.98
N LEU A 95 -9.02 -5.37 7.06
CA LEU A 95 -9.81 -4.72 8.10
C LEU A 95 -10.02 -3.27 7.70
N SER A 96 -11.28 -2.83 7.64
CA SER A 96 -11.65 -1.48 7.21
C SER A 96 -12.64 -0.84 8.19
N PRO A 97 -12.47 0.46 8.51
CA PRO A 97 -13.47 1.22 9.25
C PRO A 97 -14.74 1.51 8.44
N ALA A 98 -14.65 1.50 7.11
CA ALA A 98 -15.76 1.79 6.21
C ALA A 98 -16.37 0.49 5.62
N PRO A 99 -17.71 0.43 5.47
CA PRO A 99 -18.36 -0.65 4.75
C PRO A 99 -17.97 -0.63 3.26
N ARG A 100 -18.22 -1.72 2.55
CA ARG A 100 -17.97 -1.78 1.11
C ARG A 100 -18.95 -0.92 0.30
N PRO A 101 -18.53 -0.49 -0.92
CA PRO A 101 -17.19 -0.63 -1.50
C PRO A 101 -16.19 0.36 -0.87
N LEU A 102 -14.89 0.04 -0.92
CA LEU A 102 -13.87 1.02 -0.51
C LEU A 102 -13.93 2.25 -1.45
N PRO A 103 -13.76 3.47 -0.92
CA PRO A 103 -14.02 4.69 -1.68
C PRO A 103 -12.97 5.00 -2.75
N ARG A 104 -11.76 4.43 -2.65
CA ARG A 104 -10.64 4.65 -3.57
C ARG A 104 -9.91 3.33 -3.85
N LYS A 105 -8.94 3.36 -4.76
CA LYS A 105 -8.25 2.16 -5.28
C LYS A 105 -6.72 2.19 -5.12
N PHE A 106 -6.13 3.36 -4.92
CA PHE A 106 -4.68 3.51 -4.75
C PHE A 106 -4.27 3.32 -3.30
N PHE A 107 -3.37 2.37 -3.06
CA PHE A 107 -2.86 2.06 -1.73
C PHE A 107 -1.37 2.40 -1.64
N LEU A 108 -0.97 3.03 -0.54
CA LEU A 108 0.43 3.23 -0.18
C LEU A 108 0.80 2.23 0.91
N LEU A 109 1.88 1.50 0.70
CA LEU A 109 2.45 0.59 1.69
C LEU A 109 3.12 1.41 2.79
N SER A 110 2.88 1.02 4.04
CA SER A 110 3.66 1.50 5.17
C SER A 110 4.49 0.36 5.77
N ASP A 111 5.58 0.72 6.43
CA ASP A 111 6.39 -0.20 7.22
C ASP A 111 5.71 -0.61 8.55
N VAL A 112 4.53 -0.05 8.83
CA VAL A 112 3.77 -0.34 10.05
C VAL A 112 3.02 -1.65 9.86
N LYS A 113 3.17 -2.56 10.83
CA LYS A 113 2.40 -3.80 10.91
C LYS A 113 1.44 -3.78 12.09
N PHE A 114 0.22 -4.24 11.85
CA PHE A 114 -0.80 -4.46 12.87
C PHE A 114 -1.22 -5.93 12.86
N MET A 115 -0.96 -6.62 13.98
CA MET A 115 -1.45 -7.97 14.23
C MET A 115 -2.56 -7.90 15.27
N ASP A 116 -3.78 -8.27 14.87
CA ASP A 116 -4.91 -8.37 15.78
C ASP A 116 -4.74 -9.65 16.61
N PHE A 117 -4.35 -9.50 17.87
CA PHE A 117 -4.29 -10.62 18.80
C PHE A 117 -5.69 -10.81 19.40
N LYS A 118 -6.37 -11.88 19.00
CA LYS A 118 -7.51 -12.41 19.74
C LYS A 118 -7.05 -13.36 20.83
#